data_AF-A0A2T7SWF9-F1
#
_entry.id   AF-A0A2T7SWF9-F1
#
_cell.length_a   1.000
_cell.length_b   1.000
_cell.length_c   1.000
_cell.angle_alpha   90.00
_cell.angle_beta   90.00
_cell.angle_gamma   90.00
#
_symmetry.space_group_name_H-M   'P 1'
#
loop_
_entity.id
_entity.type
_entity.pdbx_description
1 polymer ?
#
loop_
_entity_poly.entity_id
_entity_poly.type
_entity_poly.pdbx_seq_one_letter_code
_entity_poly.pdbx_strand_id
1 'polypeptide(L)'
;MHVRKLTGGFAAALALTFSLMGGQAVAAPSADADADRALAARVVTYDASGSAEFRSAVDRGAAIWNESVDAVELRPVAAGQRANIRVLADNGWPRALTTSLGNGTVYIGRQAVNEGHDTIRISAHELGHILGLPDRKPGPCSSLMSGSSAGTTCTNPYPNAAEKAEVEGNFGGAFTRTGGAVPLNVMIMN
;
A
#
# COMPACT_ATOMS: atom_id res chain seq x y z
N MET A 1 -5.09 -26.83 -100.87
CA MET A 1 -5.57 -25.45 -100.66
C MET A 1 -5.59 -25.15 -99.16
N HIS A 2 -5.19 -23.93 -98.77
CA HIS A 2 -5.24 -23.29 -97.42
C HIS A 2 -4.01 -23.61 -96.54
N VAL A 3 -2.94 -22.79 -96.47
CA VAL A 3 -2.73 -21.37 -96.09
C VAL A 3 -2.90 -21.11 -94.59
N ARG A 4 -1.77 -20.77 -93.95
CA ARG A 4 -1.59 -20.25 -92.57
C ARG A 4 -2.48 -19.05 -92.26
N LYS A 5 -2.83 -18.85 -90.99
CA LYS A 5 -2.69 -17.55 -90.30
C LYS A 5 -2.65 -17.72 -88.76
N LEU A 6 -1.71 -16.99 -88.15
CA LEU A 6 -1.51 -16.75 -86.73
C LEU A 6 -2.21 -15.45 -86.33
N THR A 7 -2.71 -15.37 -85.09
CA THR A 7 -2.76 -14.23 -84.13
C THR A 7 -3.74 -14.68 -83.02
N GLY A 8 -3.41 -14.76 -81.72
CA GLY A 8 -2.75 -13.78 -80.86
C GLY A 8 -3.84 -13.03 -80.07
N GLY A 9 -4.10 -13.41 -78.82
CA GLY A 9 -5.11 -12.78 -77.96
C GLY A 9 -4.99 -13.20 -76.49
N PHE A 10 -4.93 -12.21 -75.61
CA PHE A 10 -4.44 -12.22 -74.23
C PHE A 10 -5.43 -12.73 -73.15
N ALA A 11 -4.84 -13.37 -72.13
CA ALA A 11 -5.08 -13.27 -70.67
C ALA A 11 -6.51 -13.19 -70.07
N ALA A 12 -6.80 -14.12 -69.15
CA ALA A 12 -7.04 -13.82 -67.72
C ALA A 12 -7.20 -15.12 -66.92
N ALA A 13 -6.19 -15.45 -66.10
CA ALA A 13 -6.29 -16.45 -65.05
C ALA A 13 -6.80 -15.77 -63.78
N LEU A 14 -7.92 -16.25 -63.23
CA LEU A 14 -8.33 -15.93 -61.86
C LEU A 14 -9.11 -17.12 -61.28
N ALA A 15 -8.40 -17.97 -60.53
CA ALA A 15 -9.01 -18.89 -59.58
C ALA A 15 -8.26 -18.71 -58.26
N LEU A 16 -8.89 -17.98 -57.34
CA LEU A 16 -8.40 -17.73 -55.99
C LEU A 16 -8.39 -19.05 -55.21
N THR A 17 -7.21 -19.52 -54.85
CA THR A 17 -7.02 -20.59 -53.87
C THR A 17 -7.31 -20.06 -52.47
N PHE A 18 -8.35 -20.59 -51.82
CA PHE A 18 -8.72 -20.26 -50.45
C PHE A 18 -7.82 -21.05 -49.48
N SER A 19 -6.73 -20.43 -49.01
CA SER A 19 -5.87 -21.00 -47.98
C SER A 19 -6.55 -20.84 -46.61
N LEU A 20 -6.97 -21.94 -45.98
CA LEU A 20 -7.36 -21.95 -44.56
C LEU A 20 -6.13 -21.65 -43.69
N MET A 21 -5.99 -20.41 -43.25
CA MET A 21 -5.09 -20.05 -42.15
C MET A 21 -5.75 -20.44 -40.83
N GLY A 22 -5.24 -21.49 -40.18
CA GLY A 22 -5.54 -21.80 -38.79
C GLY A 22 -5.04 -20.67 -37.90
N GLY A 23 -5.95 -19.82 -37.43
CA GLY A 23 -5.68 -18.84 -36.40
C GLY A 23 -5.45 -19.55 -35.07
N GLN A 24 -4.23 -19.46 -34.54
CA GLN A 24 -3.95 -19.86 -33.17
C GLN A 24 -4.60 -18.82 -32.25
N ALA A 25 -5.69 -19.18 -31.57
CA ALA A 25 -6.27 -18.35 -30.53
C ALA A 25 -5.32 -18.34 -29.33
N VAL A 26 -4.45 -17.34 -29.26
CA VAL A 26 -3.71 -17.03 -28.03
C VAL A 26 -4.72 -16.45 -27.05
N ALA A 27 -5.06 -17.22 -26.03
CA ALA A 27 -5.86 -16.73 -24.91
C ALA A 27 -5.12 -15.52 -24.29
N ALA A 28 -5.77 -14.35 -24.32
CA ALA A 28 -5.29 -13.21 -23.54
C ALA A 28 -5.27 -13.64 -22.06
N PRO A 29 -4.23 -13.29 -21.28
CA PRO A 29 -4.24 -13.55 -19.85
C PRO A 29 -5.48 -12.87 -19.27
N SER A 30 -6.36 -13.66 -18.68
CA SER A 30 -7.50 -13.18 -17.91
C SER A 30 -6.99 -12.29 -16.78
N ALA A 31 -7.47 -11.05 -16.72
CA ALA A 31 -7.18 -10.11 -15.63
C ALA A 31 -7.60 -10.63 -14.23
N ASP A 32 -8.31 -11.75 -14.18
CA ASP A 32 -8.72 -12.44 -12.95
C ASP A 32 -7.61 -13.33 -12.34
N ALA A 33 -6.49 -13.56 -13.04
CA ALA A 33 -5.40 -14.39 -12.52
C ALA A 33 -4.49 -13.68 -11.48
N ASP A 34 -4.68 -12.38 -11.27
CA ASP A 34 -3.91 -11.58 -10.29
C ASP A 34 -4.68 -11.34 -8.97
N ALA A 35 -5.93 -11.79 -8.85
CA ALA A 35 -6.77 -11.49 -7.69
C ALA A 35 -6.38 -12.23 -6.39
N ASP A 36 -5.54 -13.28 -6.48
CA ASP A 36 -5.25 -14.18 -5.36
C ASP A 36 -3.76 -14.33 -5.02
N ARG A 37 -2.89 -13.47 -5.55
CA ARG A 37 -1.53 -13.37 -5.02
C ARG A 37 -1.59 -12.53 -3.75
N ALA A 38 -1.72 -13.18 -2.59
CA ALA A 38 -1.49 -12.55 -1.30
C ALA A 38 -0.17 -11.79 -1.36
N LEU A 39 -0.25 -10.46 -1.43
CA LEU A 39 0.93 -9.62 -1.46
C LEU A 39 1.58 -9.73 -0.08
N ALA A 40 2.90 -9.91 -0.05
CA ALA A 40 3.63 -9.90 1.21
C ALA A 40 3.40 -8.56 1.92
N ALA A 41 3.14 -8.60 3.23
CA ALA A 41 2.96 -7.42 4.05
C ALA A 41 4.11 -6.42 3.83
N ARG A 42 3.78 -5.15 3.66
CA ARG A 42 4.79 -4.09 3.59
C ARG A 42 5.39 -3.91 4.98
N VAL A 43 6.70 -4.13 5.11
CA VAL A 43 7.40 -3.88 6.37
C VAL A 43 7.64 -2.38 6.54
N VAL A 44 7.21 -1.84 7.68
CA VAL A 44 7.48 -0.47 8.14
C VAL A 44 8.32 -0.55 9.40
N THR A 45 9.51 0.06 9.38
CA THR A 45 10.43 -0.02 10.52
C THR A 45 10.26 1.15 11.48
N TYR A 46 10.35 0.90 12.79
CA TYR A 46 10.29 1.95 13.81
C TYR A 46 11.50 1.93 14.75
N ASP A 47 11.93 3.10 15.18
CA ASP A 47 12.96 3.30 16.21
C ASP A 47 12.31 3.90 17.47
N ALA A 48 12.16 3.08 18.51
CA ALA A 48 11.66 3.46 19.83
C ALA A 48 12.79 3.69 20.85
N SER A 49 14.05 3.86 20.43
CA SER A 49 15.16 4.16 21.36
C SER A 49 15.01 5.52 22.05
N GLY A 50 14.33 6.47 21.40
CA GLY A 50 14.06 7.81 21.92
C GLY A 50 12.76 7.95 22.72
N SER A 51 11.96 6.89 22.89
CA SER A 51 10.66 6.95 23.56
C SER A 51 10.74 6.85 25.09
N ALA A 52 11.95 6.83 25.67
CA ALA A 52 12.20 6.79 27.11
C ALA A 52 11.35 5.72 27.83
N GLU A 53 10.58 6.09 28.85
CA GLU A 53 9.74 5.18 29.64
C GLU A 53 8.62 4.49 28.84
N PHE A 54 8.31 4.98 27.63
CA PHE A 54 7.18 4.49 26.82
C PHE A 54 7.53 3.35 25.87
N ARG A 55 8.78 2.88 25.85
CA ARG A 55 9.24 1.88 24.89
C ARG A 55 8.34 0.63 24.84
N SER A 56 8.00 0.07 26.00
CA SER A 56 7.14 -1.12 26.06
C SER A 56 5.73 -0.88 25.54
N ALA A 57 5.17 0.31 25.76
CA ALA A 57 3.85 0.69 25.25
C ALA A 57 3.86 0.89 23.73
N VAL A 58 4.94 1.47 23.19
CA VAL A 58 5.16 1.60 21.74
C VAL A 58 5.28 0.22 21.08
N ASP A 59 6.10 -0.66 21.64
CA ASP A 59 6.25 -2.04 21.14
C ASP A 59 4.92 -2.79 21.19
N ARG A 60 4.12 -2.62 22.26
CA ARG A 60 2.77 -3.22 22.33
C ARG A 60 1.81 -2.61 21.32
N GLY A 61 1.83 -1.29 21.12
CA GLY A 61 1.00 -0.60 20.11
C GLY A 61 1.31 -1.07 18.69
N ALA A 62 2.59 -1.27 18.37
CA ALA A 62 3.02 -1.84 17.10
C ALA A 62 2.54 -3.30 16.94
N ALA A 63 2.67 -4.13 17.98
CA ALA A 63 2.18 -5.50 17.97
C ALA A 63 0.66 -5.57 17.75
N ILE A 64 -0.11 -4.67 18.34
CA ILE A 64 -1.57 -4.59 18.15
C ILE A 64 -1.94 -4.34 16.69
N TRP A 65 -1.19 -3.48 15.98
CA TRP A 65 -1.38 -3.28 14.55
C TRP A 65 -1.06 -4.56 13.77
N ASN A 66 0.07 -5.22 14.07
CA ASN A 66 0.43 -6.50 13.43
C ASN A 66 -0.59 -7.63 13.70
N GLU A 67 -1.26 -7.61 14.84
CA GLU A 67 -2.37 -8.53 15.18
C GLU A 67 -3.69 -8.14 14.50
N SER A 68 -3.80 -6.93 13.95
CA SER A 68 -5.06 -6.33 13.47
C SER A 68 -5.18 -6.23 11.96
N VAL A 69 -4.06 -6.21 11.22
CA VAL A 69 -4.01 -6.05 9.76
C VAL A 69 -2.92 -6.92 9.14
N ASP A 70 -3.09 -7.27 7.87
CA ASP A 70 -2.23 -8.15 7.08
C ASP A 70 -1.34 -7.35 6.09
N ALA A 71 -1.81 -6.24 5.53
CA ALA A 71 -1.08 -5.52 4.48
C ALA A 71 0.19 -4.79 4.95
N VAL A 72 0.36 -4.57 6.25
CA VAL A 72 1.51 -3.86 6.83
C VAL A 72 1.98 -4.51 8.11
N GLU A 73 3.30 -4.60 8.26
CA GLU A 73 3.93 -5.12 9.48
C GLU A 73 4.91 -4.08 10.05
N LEU A 74 4.70 -3.69 11.30
CA LEU A 74 5.59 -2.83 12.06
C LEU A 74 6.69 -3.65 12.74
N ARG A 75 7.95 -3.33 12.45
CA ARG A 75 9.12 -3.99 13.06
C ARG A 75 10.10 -3.00 13.67
N PRO A 76 10.75 -3.33 14.80
CA PRO A 76 11.88 -2.55 15.27
C PRO A 76 12.95 -2.46 14.18
N VAL A 77 13.53 -1.28 14.00
CA VAL A 77 14.67 -1.10 13.10
C VAL A 77 15.90 -1.82 13.66
N ALA A 78 16.72 -2.38 12.77
CA ALA A 78 18.03 -2.92 13.15
C ALA A 78 18.98 -1.79 13.58
N ALA A 79 19.88 -2.08 14.52
CA ALA A 79 20.87 -1.10 14.97
C ALA A 79 21.69 -0.55 13.79
N GLY A 80 21.88 0.78 13.76
CA GLY A 80 22.64 1.47 12.71
C GLY A 80 21.87 1.67 11.39
N GLN A 81 20.62 1.22 11.28
CA GLN A 81 19.76 1.49 10.13
C GLN A 81 18.83 2.68 10.40
N ARG A 82 18.38 3.33 9.32
CA ARG A 82 17.39 4.42 9.41
C ARG A 82 15.99 3.83 9.43
N ALA A 83 15.21 4.14 10.46
CA ALA A 83 13.81 3.73 10.55
C ALA A 83 12.88 4.59 9.67
N ASN A 84 11.74 4.04 9.29
CA ASN A 84 10.64 4.80 8.68
C ASN A 84 9.95 5.70 9.72
N ILE A 85 9.80 5.19 10.94
CA ILE A 85 9.15 5.86 12.06
C ILE A 85 10.18 6.12 13.15
N ARG A 86 10.34 7.38 13.58
CA ARG A 86 11.05 7.70 14.81
C ARG A 86 10.05 7.93 15.93
N VAL A 87 10.21 7.25 17.06
CA VAL A 87 9.33 7.42 18.22
C VAL A 87 10.10 8.06 19.37
N LEU A 88 9.56 9.18 19.87
CA LEU A 88 10.20 10.05 20.86
C LEU A 88 9.27 10.27 22.06
N ALA A 89 9.83 10.42 23.25
CA ALA A 89 9.08 10.95 24.39
C ALA A 89 9.07 12.49 24.34
N ASP A 90 7.96 13.10 24.74
CA ASP A 90 7.78 14.56 24.78
C ASP A 90 7.03 14.95 26.06
N ASN A 91 7.18 16.19 26.51
CA ASN A 91 6.50 16.67 27.72
C ASN A 91 5.10 17.25 27.44
N GLY A 92 4.74 17.48 26.17
CA GLY A 92 3.41 17.94 25.76
C GLY A 92 2.43 16.80 25.47
N TRP A 93 1.42 17.09 24.67
CA TRP A 93 0.48 16.09 24.15
C TRP A 93 1.12 15.16 23.11
N PRO A 94 0.71 13.88 23.06
CA PRO A 94 1.03 12.98 21.97
C PRO A 94 0.63 13.56 20.62
N ARG A 95 1.43 13.24 19.59
CA ARG A 95 1.19 13.68 18.21
C ARG A 95 2.03 12.85 17.23
N ALA A 96 1.48 12.60 16.05
CA ALA A 96 2.21 12.06 14.91
C ALA A 96 2.44 13.14 13.84
N LEU A 97 3.70 13.28 13.42
CA LEU A 97 4.10 14.09 12.28
C LEU A 97 4.36 13.17 11.09
N THR A 98 3.31 12.91 10.31
CA THR A 98 3.37 12.08 9.11
C THR A 98 4.07 12.81 7.97
N THR A 99 5.02 12.15 7.31
CA THR A 99 5.71 12.69 6.11
C THR A 99 5.19 12.07 4.82
N SER A 100 4.91 10.77 4.86
CA SER A 100 4.22 10.01 3.82
C SER A 100 3.63 8.76 4.48
N LEU A 101 2.82 7.99 3.74
CA LEU A 101 2.26 6.75 4.27
C LEU A 101 3.37 5.80 4.77
N GLY A 102 3.27 5.43 6.05
CA GLY A 102 4.24 4.59 6.74
C GLY A 102 5.51 5.30 7.21
N ASN A 103 5.63 6.64 7.10
CA ASN A 103 6.84 7.37 7.47
C ASN A 103 6.53 8.63 8.30
N GLY A 104 7.32 8.87 9.35
CA GLY A 104 7.17 10.09 10.15
C GLY A 104 7.84 10.04 11.51
N THR A 105 7.45 10.98 12.37
CA THR A 105 7.86 11.00 13.78
C THR A 105 6.62 10.91 14.66
N VAL A 106 6.63 10.01 15.64
CA VAL A 106 5.61 9.92 16.68
C VAL A 106 6.20 10.45 17.99
N TYR A 107 5.47 11.31 18.66
CA TYR A 107 5.77 11.74 20.01
C TYR A 107 4.76 11.12 20.98
N ILE A 108 5.25 10.35 21.95
CA ILE A 108 4.46 9.91 23.09
C ILE A 108 4.58 10.99 24.17
N GLY A 109 3.48 11.70 24.38
CA GLY A 109 3.42 12.86 25.26
C GLY A 109 3.07 12.50 26.70
N ARG A 110 3.91 12.93 27.65
CA ARG A 110 3.68 12.76 29.10
C ARG A 110 2.41 13.43 29.58
N GLN A 111 1.97 14.51 28.94
CA GLN A 111 0.78 15.22 29.37
C GLN A 111 -0.46 14.31 29.38
N ALA A 112 -0.74 13.60 28.29
CA ALA A 112 -1.90 12.71 28.22
C ALA A 112 -1.82 11.55 29.23
N VAL A 113 -0.62 11.00 29.44
CA VAL A 113 -0.40 9.93 30.43
C VAL A 113 -0.65 10.44 31.84
N ASN A 114 -0.14 11.63 32.17
CA ASN A 114 -0.35 12.28 33.47
C ASN A 114 -1.82 12.66 33.71
N GLU A 115 -2.57 12.94 32.64
CA GLU A 115 -4.03 13.15 32.69
C GLU A 115 -4.82 11.83 32.84
N GLY A 116 -4.15 10.68 32.75
CA GLY A 116 -4.72 9.36 33.03
C GLY A 116 -5.12 8.56 31.80
N HIS A 117 -4.69 8.93 30.60
CA HIS A 117 -4.94 8.14 29.39
C HIS A 117 -4.04 6.91 29.32
N ASP A 118 -4.59 5.80 28.83
CA ASP A 118 -3.84 4.54 28.67
C ASP A 118 -2.71 4.68 27.66
N THR A 119 -1.48 4.37 28.08
CA THR A 119 -0.27 4.59 27.28
C THR A 119 -0.20 3.68 26.05
N ILE A 120 -0.75 2.47 26.11
CA ILE A 120 -0.79 1.54 24.97
C ILE A 120 -1.78 2.06 23.93
N ARG A 121 -2.97 2.51 24.34
CA ARG A 121 -3.96 3.15 23.47
C ARG A 121 -3.39 4.41 22.82
N ILE A 122 -2.70 5.27 23.57
CA ILE A 122 -1.99 6.44 23.01
C ILE A 122 -1.02 5.98 21.92
N SER A 123 -0.16 5.01 22.23
CA SER A 123 0.87 4.54 21.28
C SER A 123 0.26 3.97 20.01
N ALA A 124 -0.78 3.13 20.14
CA ALA A 124 -1.48 2.53 19.00
C ALA A 124 -2.21 3.60 18.16
N HIS A 125 -2.83 4.59 18.80
CA HIS A 125 -3.50 5.72 18.13
C HIS A 125 -2.52 6.54 17.28
N GLU A 126 -1.38 6.95 17.86
CA GLU A 126 -0.39 7.75 17.12
C GLU A 126 0.27 6.96 15.99
N LEU A 127 0.48 5.65 16.17
CA LEU A 127 0.92 4.77 15.09
C LEU A 127 -0.13 4.67 13.98
N GLY A 128 -1.43 4.68 14.32
CA GLY A 128 -2.54 4.71 13.35
C GLY A 128 -2.47 5.88 12.38
N HIS A 129 -2.04 7.06 12.84
CA HIS A 129 -1.79 8.20 11.96
C HIS A 129 -0.67 7.94 10.94
N ILE A 130 0.41 7.28 11.35
CA ILE A 130 1.50 6.88 10.43
C ILE A 130 0.99 5.88 9.37
N LEU A 131 0.02 5.05 9.74
CA LEU A 131 -0.66 4.09 8.85
C LEU A 131 -1.77 4.73 7.99
N GLY A 132 -1.93 6.05 8.07
CA GLY A 132 -2.79 6.83 7.19
C GLY A 132 -4.17 7.13 7.74
N LEU A 133 -4.47 6.77 9.00
CA LEU A 133 -5.77 7.06 9.59
C LEU A 133 -5.86 8.51 10.11
N PRO A 134 -6.94 9.24 9.80
CA PRO A 134 -7.19 10.56 10.41
C PRO A 134 -7.72 10.41 11.84
N ASP A 135 -7.66 11.51 12.59
CA ASP A 135 -8.39 11.65 13.84
C ASP A 135 -9.90 11.55 13.61
N ARG A 136 -10.62 10.85 14.49
CA ARG A 136 -12.08 10.64 14.43
C ARG A 136 -12.74 11.06 15.73
N LYS A 137 -12.61 12.36 16.04
CA LYS A 137 -13.05 12.99 17.29
C LYS A 137 -14.31 13.86 17.05
N PRO A 138 -15.28 13.88 17.99
CA PRO A 138 -15.44 12.92 19.09
C PRO A 138 -15.84 11.53 18.57
N GLY A 139 -15.53 10.47 19.32
CA GLY A 139 -15.94 9.11 18.94
C GLY A 139 -15.96 8.13 20.11
N PRO A 140 -16.53 6.92 19.93
CA PRO A 140 -16.65 5.93 20.99
C PRO A 140 -15.30 5.29 21.35
N CYS A 141 -15.23 4.62 22.51
CA CYS A 141 -14.04 3.87 22.93
C CYS A 141 -13.68 2.70 22.00
N SER A 142 -14.67 2.16 21.27
CA SER A 142 -14.44 1.15 20.24
C SER A 142 -13.68 1.68 19.01
N SER A 143 -13.65 3.00 18.80
CA SER A 143 -12.81 3.65 17.79
C SER A 143 -11.43 3.93 18.39
N LEU A 144 -10.36 3.42 17.78
CA LEU A 144 -9.01 3.76 18.21
C LEU A 144 -8.70 5.22 17.89
N MET A 145 -9.16 5.69 16.73
CA MET A 145 -8.90 7.05 16.24
C MET A 145 -9.80 8.11 16.88
N SER A 146 -10.72 7.73 17.78
CA SER A 146 -11.34 8.71 18.68
C SER A 146 -10.37 9.27 19.72
N GLY A 147 -9.21 8.62 19.91
CA GLY A 147 -8.13 9.11 20.77
C GLY A 147 -8.62 9.48 22.17
N SER A 148 -8.21 10.65 22.64
CA SER A 148 -8.55 11.19 23.96
C SER A 148 -10.04 11.55 24.12
N SER A 149 -10.79 11.77 23.03
CA SER A 149 -12.21 12.15 23.12
C SER A 149 -13.10 11.07 23.71
N ALA A 150 -12.63 9.81 23.74
CA ALA A 150 -13.29 8.70 24.41
C ALA A 150 -13.16 8.73 25.95
N GLY A 151 -12.39 9.67 26.50
CA GLY A 151 -12.15 9.81 27.93
C GLY A 151 -11.02 8.92 28.47
N THR A 152 -10.63 9.15 29.72
CA THR A 152 -9.52 8.45 30.40
C THR A 152 -9.91 7.04 30.88
N THR A 153 -11.20 6.77 31.05
CA THR A 153 -11.71 5.42 31.36
C THR A 153 -11.63 4.46 30.17
N CYS A 154 -11.44 4.99 28.95
CA CYS A 154 -11.29 4.18 27.76
C CYS A 154 -9.85 3.69 27.61
N THR A 155 -9.67 2.37 27.74
CA THR A 155 -8.35 1.72 27.62
C THR A 155 -8.23 0.81 26.40
N ASN A 156 -9.27 0.69 25.56
CA ASN A 156 -9.22 -0.17 24.37
C ASN A 156 -8.13 0.31 23.39
N PRO A 157 -7.10 -0.49 23.09
CA PRO A 157 -6.04 -0.08 22.19
C PRO A 157 -6.22 -0.60 20.76
N TYR A 158 -7.27 -1.37 20.48
CA TYR A 158 -7.48 -2.00 19.17
C TYR A 158 -8.28 -1.12 18.21
N PRO A 159 -7.89 -1.05 16.91
CA PRO A 159 -8.70 -0.42 15.88
C PRO A 159 -9.99 -1.22 15.63
N ASN A 160 -11.07 -0.53 15.27
CA ASN A 160 -12.29 -1.18 14.84
C ASN A 160 -12.19 -1.70 13.39
N ALA A 161 -13.21 -2.43 12.94
CA ALA A 161 -13.24 -3.03 11.61
C ALA A 161 -13.06 -2.02 10.46
N ALA A 162 -13.63 -0.81 10.58
CA ALA A 162 -13.50 0.21 9.54
C ALA A 162 -12.09 0.81 9.49
N GLU A 163 -11.48 1.05 10.65
CA GLU A 163 -10.09 1.52 10.77
C GLU A 163 -9.11 0.48 10.23
N LYS A 164 -9.33 -0.81 10.51
CA LYS A 164 -8.55 -1.92 9.94
C LYS A 164 -8.64 -1.92 8.41
N ALA A 165 -9.87 -1.93 7.87
CA ALA A 165 -10.09 -1.98 6.42
C ALA A 165 -9.46 -0.79 5.67
N GLU A 166 -9.44 0.41 6.27
CA GLU A 166 -8.76 1.56 5.69
C GLU A 166 -7.23 1.38 5.64
N VAL A 167 -6.62 0.85 6.71
CA VAL A 167 -5.19 0.52 6.70
C VAL A 167 -4.88 -0.57 5.67
N GLU A 168 -5.71 -1.61 5.55
CA GLU A 168 -5.56 -2.62 4.50
C GLU A 168 -5.59 -1.98 3.11
N GLY A 169 -6.53 -1.08 2.85
CA GLY A 169 -6.61 -0.36 1.57
C GLY A 169 -5.41 0.55 1.31
N ASN A 170 -4.93 1.25 2.34
CA ASN A 170 -3.77 2.13 2.23
C ASN A 170 -2.49 1.38 1.81
N PHE A 171 -2.32 0.15 2.28
CA PHE A 171 -1.10 -0.64 2.05
C PHE A 171 -1.24 -1.75 1.00
N GLY A 172 -2.47 -2.16 0.65
CA GLY A 172 -2.78 -3.20 -0.33
C GLY A 172 -2.76 -2.74 -1.79
N GLY A 173 -2.60 -1.44 -2.06
CA GLY A 173 -2.50 -0.91 -3.42
C GLY A 173 -1.21 -1.39 -4.11
N ALA A 174 -1.35 -2.21 -5.15
CA ALA A 174 -0.27 -2.44 -6.11
C ALA A 174 0.26 -1.08 -6.56
N PHE A 175 1.55 -0.81 -6.34
CA PHE A 175 2.22 0.29 -7.02
C PHE A 175 2.07 0.06 -8.53
N THR A 176 1.06 0.67 -9.16
CA THR A 176 1.15 1.00 -10.57
C THR A 176 2.29 1.99 -10.66
N ARG A 177 3.52 1.47 -10.83
CA ARG A 177 4.56 2.26 -11.49
C ARG A 177 3.90 2.72 -12.78
N THR A 178 3.62 4.00 -12.88
CA THR A 178 3.49 4.67 -14.16
C THR A 178 4.85 4.48 -14.83
N GLY A 179 4.99 3.35 -15.53
CA GLY A 179 6.13 3.09 -16.39
C GLY A 179 6.13 4.23 -17.38
N GLY A 180 7.14 5.10 -17.26
CA GLY A 180 7.34 6.17 -18.22
C GLY A 180 7.34 5.54 -19.60
N ALA A 181 6.34 5.88 -20.41
CA ALA A 181 6.40 5.69 -21.83
C ALA A 181 7.53 6.58 -22.33
N VAL A 182 8.74 6.02 -22.40
CA VAL A 182 9.82 6.59 -23.19
C VAL A 182 9.40 6.34 -24.65
N PRO A 183 9.13 7.38 -25.46
CA PRO A 183 8.90 7.14 -26.87
C PRO A 183 10.20 6.63 -27.49
N LEU A 184 10.17 5.38 -27.96
CA LEU A 184 11.17 4.80 -28.84
C LEU A 184 11.07 5.49 -30.20
N ASN A 185 11.66 6.68 -30.34
CA ASN A 185 12.03 7.19 -31.66
C ASN A 185 13.46 6.72 -31.98
N VAL A 186 13.52 5.47 -32.44
CA VAL A 186 14.65 4.92 -33.18
C VAL A 186 14.76 5.70 -34.50
N MET A 187 15.81 6.51 -34.63
CA MET A 187 16.40 6.76 -35.94
C MET A 187 17.01 5.46 -36.44
N ILE A 188 16.77 5.08 -37.70
CA ILE A 188 17.79 4.64 -38.69
C ILE A 188 17.14 4.12 -39.99
N MET A 189 17.81 4.46 -41.10
CA MET A 189 17.69 4.06 -42.53
C MET A 189 16.86 5.01 -43.41
N ASN A 190 17.39 5.59 -44.49
CA ASN A 190 18.61 5.32 -45.26
C ASN A 190 19.07 6.60 -45.99
#